data_AF-A0A061DNV2-F1
#
_entry.id   AF-A0A061DNV2-F1
#
_cell.length_a   1.000
_cell.length_b   1.000
_cell.length_c   1.000
_cell.angle_alpha   90.00
_cell.angle_beta   90.00
_cell.angle_gamma   90.00
#
_symmetry.space_group_name_H-M   'P 1'
#
loop_
_entity.id
_entity.type
_entity.pdbx_description
1 polymer ?
#
loop_
_entity_poly.entity_id
_entity_poly.type
_entity_poly.pdbx_seq_one_letter_code
_entity_poly.pdbx_strand_id
1 'polypeptide(L)'
;METIPATLERPKIFIHPPENRPKSTSEGGSESCLPVPIIDFEGLENGKRMEIVKEIREAASTRGLFQMVDRGVPHATMDKLLDSVRQFH
;
A
#
# COMPACT_ATOMS: atom_id res chain seq x y z
N MET A 1 -28.25 41.30 -7.00
CA MET A 1 -28.58 39.88 -6.76
C MET A 1 -27.25 39.13 -6.82
N GLU A 2 -26.61 38.96 -5.68
CA GLU A 2 -25.26 38.40 -5.59
C GLU A 2 -25.33 36.87 -5.61
N THR A 3 -24.71 36.26 -6.61
CA THR A 3 -24.57 34.82 -6.77
C THR A 3 -23.48 34.36 -5.81
N ILE A 4 -23.85 33.66 -4.73
CA ILE A 4 -22.87 32.99 -3.86
C ILE A 4 -22.22 31.88 -4.70
N PRO A 5 -20.90 31.92 -4.97
CA PRO A 5 -20.24 30.80 -5.61
C PRO A 5 -20.32 29.62 -4.64
N ALA A 6 -20.87 28.50 -5.10
CA ALA A 6 -20.81 27.24 -4.35
C ALA A 6 -19.35 26.77 -4.30
N THR A 7 -18.54 27.35 -3.42
CA THR A 7 -17.33 26.71 -2.94
C THR A 7 -17.78 25.41 -2.29
N LEU A 8 -17.46 24.30 -2.94
CA LEU A 8 -17.73 22.95 -2.49
C LEU A 8 -16.91 22.70 -1.20
N GLU A 9 -17.40 23.22 -0.08
CA GLU A 9 -16.74 23.03 1.21
C GLU A 9 -16.78 21.54 1.57
N ARG A 10 -15.61 20.98 1.86
CA ARG A 10 -15.47 19.56 2.24
C ARG A 10 -16.33 19.30 3.49
N PRO A 11 -17.26 18.34 3.47
CA PRO A 11 -18.04 18.00 4.65
C PRO A 11 -17.15 17.66 5.85
N LYS A 12 -17.52 18.14 7.05
CA LYS A 12 -16.74 17.97 8.28
C LYS A 12 -16.43 16.51 8.62
N ILE A 13 -17.27 15.57 8.17
CA ILE A 13 -17.05 14.12 8.30
C ILE A 13 -15.78 13.61 7.60
N PHE A 14 -15.28 14.32 6.59
CA PHE A 14 -14.04 14.00 5.87
C PHE A 14 -12.83 14.81 6.37
N ILE A 15 -12.97 15.55 7.47
CA ILE A 15 -11.90 16.32 8.08
C ILE A 15 -11.38 15.54 9.29
N HIS A 16 -10.18 14.98 9.16
CA HIS A 16 -9.52 14.32 10.29
C HIS A 16 -9.21 15.33 11.42
N PRO A 17 -9.37 14.92 12.69
CA PRO A 17 -8.96 15.74 13.83
C PRO A 17 -7.46 16.02 13.75
N PRO A 18 -7.00 17.17 14.29
CA PRO A 18 -5.62 17.62 14.13
C PRO A 18 -4.57 16.59 14.59
N GLU A 19 -4.89 15.75 15.59
CA GLU A 19 -3.97 14.68 16.04
C GLU A 19 -3.75 13.59 14.99
N ASN A 20 -4.74 13.34 14.12
CA ASN A 20 -4.72 12.28 13.10
C ASN A 20 -4.35 12.79 11.71
N ARG A 21 -4.04 14.07 11.57
CA ARG A 21 -3.61 14.62 10.28
C ARG A 21 -2.20 14.10 9.98
N PRO A 22 -1.91 13.72 8.72
CA PRO A 22 -0.55 13.38 8.35
C PRO A 22 0.34 14.57 8.66
N LYS A 23 1.42 14.33 9.41
CA LYS A 23 2.45 15.36 9.62
C LYS A 23 2.97 15.73 8.24
N SER A 24 2.89 17.01 7.89
CA SER A 24 3.40 17.51 6.62
C SER A 24 4.86 17.14 6.51
N THR A 25 5.18 16.11 5.73
CA THR A 25 6.54 15.85 5.28
C THR A 25 6.88 16.99 4.34
N SER A 26 7.50 18.03 4.88
CA SER A 26 8.16 19.05 4.07
C SER A 26 9.06 18.35 3.07
N GLU A 27 9.05 18.86 1.85
CA GLU A 27 9.75 18.36 0.69
C GLU A 27 11.20 17.97 1.00
N GLY A 28 11.61 16.76 0.60
CA GLY A 28 13.00 16.34 0.47
C GLY A 28 13.72 15.95 1.77
N GLY A 29 13.46 14.76 2.30
CA GLY A 29 14.27 14.25 3.42
C GLY A 29 13.75 12.95 3.99
N SER A 30 14.23 11.85 3.43
CA SER A 30 14.02 10.48 3.89
C SER A 30 14.62 10.25 5.28
N GLU A 31 13.90 10.65 6.33
CA GLU A 31 14.25 10.27 7.71
C GLU A 31 13.18 9.32 8.22
N SER A 32 13.43 8.01 8.09
CA SER A 32 12.65 6.83 8.54
C SER A 32 11.82 6.05 7.52
N CYS A 33 11.81 6.41 6.22
CA CYS A 33 11.26 5.49 5.20
C CYS A 33 12.25 4.35 4.94
N LEU A 34 12.42 3.48 5.93
CA LEU A 34 13.13 2.24 5.74
C LEU A 34 12.34 1.46 4.67
N PRO A 35 12.96 1.02 3.56
CA PRO A 35 12.24 0.42 2.44
C PRO A 35 11.46 -0.81 2.91
N VAL A 36 10.23 -0.97 2.40
CA VAL A 36 9.43 -2.17 2.69
C VAL A 36 10.13 -3.36 2.04
N PRO A 37 10.43 -4.44 2.79
CA PRO A 37 11.09 -5.60 2.23
C PRO A 37 10.24 -6.24 1.12
N ILE A 38 10.88 -6.59 0.01
CA ILE A 38 10.28 -7.31 -1.11
C ILE A 38 10.82 -8.73 -1.06
N ILE A 39 9.94 -9.72 -1.06
CA ILE A 39 10.27 -11.14 -0.96
C ILE A 39 9.88 -11.82 -2.27
N ASP A 40 10.83 -12.54 -2.86
CA ASP A 40 10.62 -13.32 -4.08
C ASP A 40 10.12 -14.73 -3.74
N PHE A 41 9.00 -15.13 -4.34
CA PHE A 41 8.42 -16.45 -4.14
C PHE A 41 8.84 -17.45 -5.24
N GLU A 42 9.69 -17.02 -6.17
CA GLU A 42 10.27 -17.88 -7.19
C GLU A 42 11.02 -19.07 -6.56
N GLY A 43 10.69 -20.28 -7.02
CA GLY A 43 11.33 -21.51 -6.52
C GLY A 43 10.73 -22.07 -5.24
N LEU A 44 9.55 -21.61 -4.81
CA LEU A 44 8.77 -22.26 -3.75
C LEU A 44 8.57 -23.77 -4.02
N GLU A 45 8.32 -24.13 -5.28
CA GLU A 45 8.18 -25.51 -5.77
C GLU A 45 9.53 -26.24 -5.95
N ASN A 46 10.64 -25.49 -5.99
CA ASN A 46 11.99 -26.00 -6.27
C ASN A 46 12.84 -26.16 -5.00
N GLY A 47 12.21 -26.27 -3.83
CA GLY A 47 12.89 -26.52 -2.56
C GLY A 47 13.40 -25.28 -1.81
N LYS A 48 13.21 -24.07 -2.35
CA LYS A 48 13.56 -22.81 -1.64
C LYS A 48 12.56 -22.40 -0.55
N ARG A 49 11.53 -23.23 -0.31
CA ARG A 49 10.47 -22.96 0.67
C ARG A 49 11.00 -22.56 2.05
N MET A 50 12.06 -23.22 2.54
CA MET A 50 12.61 -22.91 3.87
C MET A 50 13.25 -21.52 3.94
N GLU A 51 13.91 -21.09 2.87
CA GLU A 51 14.54 -19.77 2.75
C GLU A 51 13.48 -18.67 2.68
N ILE A 52 12.48 -18.84 1.81
CA ILE A 52 11.35 -17.90 1.67
C ILE A 52 10.60 -17.73 2.99
N VAL A 53 10.32 -18.83 3.71
CA VAL A 53 9.65 -18.77 5.02
C VAL A 53 10.51 -18.04 6.06
N LYS A 54 11.83 -18.19 6.00
CA LYS A 54 12.75 -17.46 6.89
C LYS A 54 12.71 -15.96 6.59
N GLU A 55 12.74 -15.56 5.33
CA GLU A 55 12.63 -14.14 4.91
C GLU A 55 11.30 -13.52 5.34
N ILE A 56 10.18 -14.24 5.16
CA ILE A 56 8.85 -13.80 5.60
C ILE A 56 8.85 -13.56 7.11
N ARG A 57 9.40 -14.50 7.89
CA ARG A 57 9.48 -14.37 9.34
C ARG A 57 10.30 -13.15 9.75
N GLU A 58 11.46 -12.94 9.15
CA GLU A 58 12.33 -11.80 9.44
C GLU A 58 11.66 -10.47 9.08
N ALA A 59 11.10 -10.37 7.87
CA ALA A 59 10.41 -9.18 7.43
C ALA A 59 9.17 -8.84 8.29
N ALA A 60 8.37 -9.86 8.65
CA ALA A 60 7.22 -9.69 9.52
C ALA A 60 7.62 -9.28 10.95
N SER A 61 8.68 -9.86 11.52
CA SER A 61 9.15 -9.49 12.86
C SER A 61 9.81 -8.12 12.91
N THR A 62 10.55 -7.71 11.89
CA THR A 62 11.28 -6.43 11.89
C THR A 62 10.40 -5.26 11.44
N ARG A 63 9.52 -5.47 10.45
CA ARG A 63 8.75 -4.38 9.82
C ARG A 63 7.25 -4.50 9.98
N GLY A 64 6.72 -5.69 10.27
CA GLY A 64 5.28 -5.95 10.27
C GLY A 64 4.61 -5.89 8.89
N LEU A 65 5.36 -5.57 7.83
CA LEU A 65 4.89 -5.45 6.46
C LEU A 65 5.99 -5.86 5.48
N PHE A 66 5.61 -6.56 4.41
CA PHE A 66 6.44 -6.92 3.28
C PHE A 66 5.61 -6.96 2.00
N GLN A 67 6.28 -6.82 0.87
CA GLN A 67 5.70 -7.05 -0.46
C GLN A 67 6.20 -8.41 -0.96
N MET A 68 5.38 -9.10 -1.75
CA MET A 68 5.79 -10.37 -2.39
C MET A 68 5.71 -10.25 -3.92
N VAL A 69 6.66 -10.86 -4.62
CA VAL A 69 6.66 -11.03 -6.08
C VAL A 69 6.59 -12.52 -6.44
N ASP A 70 6.31 -12.83 -7.71
CA ASP A 70 6.27 -14.21 -8.24
C ASP A 70 5.36 -15.20 -7.49
N ARG A 71 4.23 -14.68 -7.01
CA ARG A 71 3.17 -15.38 -6.25
C ARG A 71 2.38 -16.46 -7.02
N GLY A 72 2.75 -16.77 -8.26
CA GLY A 72 2.04 -17.74 -9.12
C GLY A 72 0.66 -17.28 -9.62
N VAL A 73 0.23 -16.05 -9.32
CA VAL A 73 -1.03 -15.48 -9.83
C VAL A 73 -0.74 -14.70 -11.13
N PRO A 74 -1.40 -15.03 -12.25
CA PRO A 74 -1.22 -14.29 -13.50
C PRO A 74 -1.54 -12.80 -13.34
N HIS A 75 -0.70 -11.94 -13.94
CA HIS A 75 -0.88 -10.49 -13.90
C HIS A 75 -2.26 -10.07 -14.41
N ALA A 76 -2.73 -10.68 -15.50
CA ALA A 76 -4.03 -10.40 -16.10
C ALA A 76 -5.21 -10.62 -15.13
N THR A 77 -5.08 -11.53 -14.15
CA THR A 77 -6.12 -11.75 -13.14
C THR A 77 -6.20 -10.57 -12.18
N MET A 78 -5.05 -10.01 -11.79
CA MET A 78 -4.97 -8.85 -10.91
C MET A 78 -5.48 -7.58 -11.61
N ASP A 79 -5.18 -7.42 -12.89
CA ASP A 79 -5.66 -6.30 -13.68
C ASP A 79 -7.20 -6.34 -13.79
N LYS A 80 -7.75 -7.51 -14.12
CA LYS A 80 -9.20 -7.72 -14.15
C LYS A 80 -9.87 -7.42 -12.81
N LEU A 81 -9.24 -7.78 -11.69
CA LEU A 81 -9.75 -7.46 -10.36
C LEU A 81 -9.83 -5.95 -10.15
N LEU A 82 -8.75 -5.23 -10.48
CA LEU A 82 -8.70 -3.77 -10.36
C LEU A 82 -9.75 -3.11 -11.26
N ASP A 83 -9.88 -3.57 -12.50
CA ASP A 83 -10.90 -3.08 -13.44
C ASP A 83 -12.32 -3.34 -12.92
N SER A 84 -12.57 -4.52 -12.36
CA SER A 84 -13.88 -4.86 -11.80
C SER A 84 -14.25 -3.95 -10.62
N VAL A 85 -13.32 -3.67 -9.71
CA VAL A 85 -13.54 -2.77 -8.57
C VAL A 85 -13.80 -1.33 -9.05
N ARG A 86 -13.05 -0.88 -10.07
CA ARG A 86 -13.24 0.45 -10.68
C ARG A 86 -14.58 0.59 -11.40
N GLN A 87 -15.10 -0.49 -11.97
CA GLN A 87 -16.42 -0.50 -12.61
C GLN A 87 -17.57 -0.54 -11.60
N PHE A 88 -17.31 -1.04 -10.39
CA PHE A 88 -18.34 -1.19 -9.36
C PHE A 88 -18.65 0.11 -8.61
N HIS A 89 -17.64 0.96 -8.40
CA HIS A 89 -17.73 2.23 -7.67
C HIS A 89 -17.95 3.42 -8.62
#